data_AF-A0A1I8F0B9-F1
#
_entry.id   AF-A0A1I8F0B9-F1
#
_cell.length_a   1.000
_cell.length_b   1.000
_cell.length_c   1.000
_cell.angle_alpha   90.00
_cell.angle_beta   90.00
_cell.angle_gamma   90.00
#
_symmetry.space_group_name_H-M   'P 1'
#
loop_
_entity.id
_entity.type
_entity.pdbx_description
1 polymer ?
#
loop_
_entity_poly.entity_id
_entity_poly.type
_entity_poly.pdbx_seq_one_letter_code
_entity_poly.pdbx_strand_id
1 'polypeptide(L)'
;MRGVGSIAYLACHAYHDLRGNNVTKCDIDGIWRPKLGVCELKPEYDENFCKPYESDEQPLLKYNPSPKINLGTIITVICQPGQRLLGNAKSKCIGGIWKPTLGKCVDKDKITTIE
;
A
#
# COMPACT_ATOMS: atom_id res chain seq x y z
N MET A 1 24.75 17.43 14.67
CA MET A 1 23.56 17.27 13.80
C MET A 1 23.74 15.99 13.00
N ARG A 2 23.10 14.88 13.39
CA ARG A 2 23.18 13.63 12.62
C ARG A 2 22.12 13.71 11.52
N GLY A 3 22.52 13.87 10.26
CA GLY A 3 21.61 13.86 9.11
C GLY A 3 21.74 15.04 8.14
N VAL A 4 22.46 16.11 8.48
CA VAL A 4 22.79 17.17 7.51
C VAL A 4 23.63 16.57 6.40
N GLY A 5 23.27 16.86 5.16
CA GLY A 5 23.89 16.30 3.96
C GLY A 5 23.33 14.95 3.51
N SER A 6 22.47 14.30 4.30
CA SER A 6 21.78 13.07 3.89
C SER A 6 20.89 13.33 2.69
N ILE A 7 20.75 12.30 1.84
CA ILE A 7 19.95 12.34 0.62
C ILE A 7 18.86 11.28 0.75
N ALA A 8 17.64 11.65 0.35
CA ALA A 8 16.51 10.74 0.26
C ALA A 8 15.94 10.77 -1.16
N TYR A 9 15.44 9.60 -1.59
CA TYR A 9 14.83 9.42 -2.90
C TYR A 9 13.37 9.02 -2.75
N LEU A 10 12.50 9.64 -3.55
CA LEU A 10 11.12 9.22 -3.73
C LEU A 10 11.03 8.24 -4.88
N ALA A 11 10.51 7.05 -4.59
CA ALA A 11 10.16 6.04 -5.58
C ALA A 11 8.64 5.88 -5.60
N CYS A 12 8.07 5.81 -6.81
CA CYS A 12 6.65 5.58 -7.02
C CYS A 12 6.40 4.12 -7.40
N HIS A 13 5.21 3.61 -7.07
CA HIS A 13 4.79 2.31 -7.58
C HIS A 13 4.63 2.36 -9.11
N ALA A 14 4.69 1.19 -9.75
CA ALA A 14 4.68 1.07 -11.21
C ALA A 14 3.46 1.70 -11.90
N TYR A 15 2.36 1.90 -11.18
CA TYR A 15 1.10 2.44 -11.66
C TYR A 15 0.92 3.95 -11.36
N HIS A 16 1.96 4.60 -10.85
CA HIS A 16 2.02 6.06 -10.67
C HIS A 16 3.16 6.68 -11.47
N ASP A 17 2.98 7.94 -11.86
CA ASP A 17 4.03 8.80 -12.37
C ASP A 17 4.50 9.74 -11.27
N LEU A 18 5.81 9.96 -11.20
CA LEU A 18 6.36 10.98 -10.33
C LEU A 18 6.14 12.36 -10.93
N ARG A 19 5.50 13.24 -10.16
CA ARG A 19 5.42 14.66 -10.43
C ARG A 19 6.27 15.45 -9.44
N GLY A 20 7.30 16.13 -9.93
CA GLY A 20 8.21 16.96 -9.13
C GLY A 20 9.55 16.28 -8.87
N ASN A 21 10.20 16.61 -7.74
CA ASN A 21 11.54 16.13 -7.45
C ASN A 21 11.53 14.69 -6.90
N ASN A 22 12.39 13.82 -7.44
CA ASN A 22 12.61 12.48 -6.89
C ASN A 22 13.68 12.44 -5.80
N VAL A 23 14.39 13.55 -5.57
CA VAL A 23 15.53 13.61 -4.67
C VAL A 23 15.43 14.83 -3.77
N THR A 24 15.81 14.67 -2.53
CA THR A 24 15.90 15.76 -1.57
C THR A 24 17.13 15.60 -0.69
N LYS A 25 17.71 16.72 -0.26
CA LYS A 25 18.88 16.74 0.61
C LYS A 25 18.57 17.52 1.87
N CYS A 26 18.99 16.99 3.02
CA CYS A 26 18.89 17.68 4.29
C CYS A 26 19.95 18.78 4.35
N ASP A 27 19.51 20.03 4.39
CA ASP A 27 20.38 21.20 4.41
C ASP A 27 20.91 21.50 5.83
N ILE A 28 21.78 22.49 5.97
CA ILE A 28 22.44 22.83 7.24
C ILE A 28 21.47 23.29 8.33
N ASP A 29 20.30 23.80 7.92
CA ASP A 29 19.21 24.19 8.80
C ASP A 29 18.28 23.01 9.16
N GLY A 30 18.62 21.80 8.71
CA GLY A 30 17.84 20.59 8.95
C GLY A 30 16.61 20.46 8.05
N ILE A 31 16.43 21.35 7.08
CA ILE A 31 15.28 21.33 6.18
C ILE A 31 15.65 20.63 4.88
N TRP A 32 14.77 19.73 4.45
CA TRP A 32 14.92 18.95 3.23
C TRP A 32 14.57 19.79 2.00
N ARG A 33 15.54 19.98 1.10
CA ARG A 33 15.36 20.76 -0.13
C ARG A 33 15.99 20.09 -1.36
N PRO A 34 15.35 20.21 -2.54
CA PRO A 34 13.99 20.70 -2.73
C PRO A 34 12.96 19.76 -2.07
N LYS A 35 11.70 20.19 -1.93
CA LYS A 35 10.64 19.29 -1.45
C LYS A 35 10.47 18.12 -2.44
N LEU A 36 10.26 16.93 -1.91
CA LEU A 36 9.91 15.77 -2.71
C LEU A 36 8.60 16.02 -3.48
N GLY A 37 8.54 15.44 -4.66
CA GLY A 37 7.35 15.41 -5.49
C GLY A 37 6.24 14.50 -4.92
N VAL A 38 5.26 14.21 -5.76
CA VAL A 38 4.14 13.32 -5.45
C VAL A 38 4.03 12.24 -6.51
N CYS A 39 3.52 11.07 -6.12
CA CYS A 39 3.19 9.99 -7.05
C CYS A 39 1.73 10.13 -7.48
N GLU A 40 1.51 10.59 -8.71
CA GLU A 40 0.17 10.75 -9.30
C GLU A 40 -0.21 9.49 -10.07
N LEU A 41 -1.49 9.16 -10.11
CA LEU A 41 -1.93 8.00 -10.88
C LEU A 41 -1.66 8.22 -12.37
N LYS A 42 -1.10 7.20 -13.03
CA LYS A 42 -1.01 7.19 -14.48
C LYS A 42 -2.43 7.28 -15.08
N PRO A 43 -2.66 8.07 -16.14
CA PRO A 43 -3.98 8.19 -16.79
C PRO A 43 -4.54 6.85 -17.27
N GLU A 44 -3.65 5.90 -17.56
CA GLU A 44 -3.94 4.54 -17.97
C GLU A 44 -4.59 3.66 -16.87
N TYR A 45 -4.61 4.14 -15.62
CA TYR A 45 -5.05 3.47 -14.39
C TYR A 45 -6.21 4.26 -13.73
N ASP A 46 -7.18 4.63 -14.55
CA ASP A 46 -8.42 5.36 -14.23
C ASP A 46 -9.41 4.53 -13.38
N GLU A 47 -10.52 5.13 -12.93
CA GLU A 47 -11.64 4.52 -12.17
C GLU A 47 -12.19 3.17 -12.70
N ASN A 48 -11.88 2.82 -13.94
CA ASN A 48 -12.20 1.53 -14.57
C ASN A 48 -11.30 0.37 -14.10
N PHE A 49 -10.25 0.64 -13.33
CA PHE A 49 -9.37 -0.40 -12.80
C PHE A 49 -9.08 -0.16 -11.32
N CYS A 50 -8.97 -1.25 -10.55
CA CYS A 50 -8.37 -1.16 -9.22
C CYS A 50 -6.86 -1.27 -9.33
N LYS A 51 -6.20 -0.55 -8.43
CA LYS A 51 -4.78 -0.73 -8.11
C LYS A 51 -4.59 -2.08 -7.42
N PRO A 52 -3.37 -2.65 -7.45
CA PRO A 52 -3.00 -3.71 -6.53
C PRO A 52 -3.41 -3.37 -5.10
N TYR A 53 -3.91 -4.36 -4.35
CA TYR A 53 -4.29 -4.13 -2.97
C TYR A 53 -3.02 -3.92 -2.14
N GLU A 54 -2.89 -2.75 -1.51
CA GLU A 54 -1.77 -2.40 -0.63
C GLU A 54 -2.21 -2.47 0.83
N SER A 55 -1.42 -3.17 1.65
CA SER A 55 -1.57 -3.17 3.10
C SER A 55 -0.26 -3.56 3.75
N ASP A 56 0.22 -2.70 4.66
CA ASP A 56 1.48 -2.85 5.39
C ASP A 56 1.56 -4.13 6.23
N GLU A 57 0.41 -4.72 6.57
CA GLU A 57 0.29 -5.86 7.48
C GLU A 57 -0.33 -7.11 6.83
N GLN A 58 -0.43 -7.19 5.49
CA GLN A 58 -1.22 -8.26 4.88
C GLN A 58 -0.47 -9.56 4.59
N PRO A 59 -1.11 -10.72 4.88
CA PRO A 59 -0.68 -12.04 4.42
C PRO A 59 -0.73 -12.20 2.91
N LEU A 60 -0.26 -13.38 2.45
CA LEU A 60 -0.48 -13.92 1.12
C LEU A 60 -1.93 -13.67 0.63
N LEU A 61 -2.06 -12.92 -0.47
CA LEU A 61 -3.32 -12.73 -1.18
C LEU A 61 -3.45 -13.78 -2.27
N LYS A 62 -4.63 -14.40 -2.38
CA LYS A 62 -4.91 -15.37 -3.46
C LYS A 62 -5.41 -14.67 -4.71
N TYR A 63 -4.48 -14.07 -5.46
CA TYR A 63 -4.73 -13.55 -6.80
C TYR A 63 -3.40 -13.35 -7.54
N ASN A 64 -3.47 -13.17 -8.85
CA ASN A 64 -2.31 -12.76 -9.64
C ASN A 64 -2.26 -11.22 -9.65
N PRO A 65 -1.31 -10.59 -8.93
CA PRO A 65 -1.18 -9.14 -8.96
C PRO A 65 -0.85 -8.69 -10.37
N SER A 66 -1.71 -7.84 -10.91
CA SER A 66 -1.51 -7.12 -12.15
C SER A 66 -1.49 -5.63 -11.83
N PRO A 67 -0.68 -4.81 -12.52
CA PRO A 67 -0.74 -3.37 -12.40
C PRO A 67 -2.16 -2.83 -12.59
N LYS A 68 -2.94 -3.48 -13.48
CA LYS A 68 -4.34 -3.17 -13.75
C LYS A 68 -5.24 -4.32 -13.38
N ILE A 69 -6.17 -4.08 -12.47
CA ILE A 69 -7.12 -5.09 -12.00
C ILE A 69 -8.51 -4.70 -12.46
N ASN A 70 -9.14 -5.57 -13.25
CA ASN A 70 -10.47 -5.32 -13.79
C ASN A 70 -11.50 -5.14 -12.67
N LEU A 71 -12.48 -4.26 -12.90
CA LEU A 71 -13.67 -4.18 -12.06
C LEU A 71 -14.29 -5.57 -11.91
N GLY A 72 -14.82 -5.83 -10.72
CA GLY A 72 -15.42 -7.10 -10.37
C GLY A 72 -14.44 -8.18 -9.92
N THR A 73 -13.13 -7.98 -10.08
CA THR A 73 -12.12 -8.89 -9.51
C THR A 73 -12.32 -9.01 -8.00
N ILE A 74 -12.24 -10.25 -7.50
CA ILE A 74 -12.33 -10.55 -6.08
C ILE A 74 -10.99 -11.09 -5.60
N ILE A 75 -10.44 -10.47 -4.56
CA ILE A 75 -9.27 -10.97 -3.84
C ILE A 75 -9.72 -11.63 -2.54
N THR A 76 -8.94 -12.60 -2.08
CA THR A 76 -9.17 -13.28 -0.80
C THR A 76 -7.87 -13.28 0.01
N VAL A 77 -7.95 -12.88 1.27
CA VAL A 77 -6.82 -12.94 2.22
C VAL A 77 -6.69 -14.34 2.80
N ILE A 78 -5.46 -14.84 2.92
CA ILE A 78 -5.16 -16.14 3.52
C ILE A 78 -4.18 -15.94 4.68
N CYS A 79 -4.65 -16.14 5.90
CA CYS A 79 -3.77 -16.10 7.08
C CYS A 79 -2.76 -17.25 7.07
N GLN A 80 -1.56 -16.98 7.57
CA GLN A 80 -0.57 -18.02 7.78
C GLN A 80 -1.03 -19.01 8.86
N PRO A 81 -0.50 -20.26 8.87
CA PRO A 81 -0.73 -21.19 9.97
C PRO A 81 -0.43 -20.54 11.33
N GLY A 82 -1.29 -20.75 12.33
CA GLY A 82 -1.17 -20.12 13.66
C GLY A 82 -1.87 -18.76 13.79
N GLN A 83 -2.36 -18.18 12.69
CA GLN A 83 -3.11 -16.93 12.70
C GLN A 83 -4.61 -17.15 12.44
N ARG A 84 -5.42 -16.17 12.82
CA ARG A 84 -6.85 -16.08 12.48
C ARG A 84 -7.14 -14.77 11.76
N LEU A 85 -8.17 -14.78 10.91
CA LEU A 85 -8.65 -13.56 10.26
C LEU A 85 -9.57 -12.78 11.19
N LEU A 86 -9.32 -11.48 11.31
CA LEU A 86 -10.21 -10.51 11.95
C LEU A 86 -10.73 -9.54 10.88
N GLY A 87 -12.03 -9.59 10.57
CA GLY A 87 -12.68 -8.75 9.56
C GLY A 87 -13.03 -9.51 8.26
N ASN A 88 -13.08 -8.81 7.13
CA ASN A 88 -13.55 -9.38 5.87
C ASN A 88 -12.48 -10.25 5.19
N ALA A 89 -12.87 -11.44 4.73
CA ALA A 89 -11.97 -12.34 4.01
C ALA A 89 -11.81 -11.97 2.53
N LYS A 90 -12.78 -11.24 1.97
CA LYS A 90 -12.87 -10.96 0.54
C LYS A 90 -13.07 -9.47 0.30
N SER A 91 -12.48 -9.00 -0.79
CA SER A 91 -12.71 -7.66 -1.30
C SER A 91 -12.95 -7.70 -2.80
N LYS A 92 -13.87 -6.88 -3.29
CA LYS A 92 -14.20 -6.76 -4.70
C LYS A 92 -13.78 -5.39 -5.22
N CYS A 93 -13.21 -5.37 -6.42
CA CYS A 93 -12.90 -4.14 -7.12
C CYS A 93 -14.18 -3.50 -7.66
N ILE A 94 -14.55 -2.31 -7.16
CA ILE A 94 -15.77 -1.58 -7.54
C ILE A 94 -15.43 -0.10 -7.71
N GLY A 95 -15.56 0.41 -8.94
CA GLY A 95 -15.26 1.82 -9.27
C GLY A 95 -13.86 2.23 -8.84
N GLY A 96 -12.85 1.41 -9.19
CA GLY A 96 -11.45 1.64 -8.82
C GLY A 96 -11.09 1.43 -7.34
N ILE A 97 -12.06 1.08 -6.48
CA ILE A 97 -11.87 0.92 -5.04
C ILE A 97 -12.16 -0.50 -4.60
N TRP A 98 -11.31 -1.04 -3.73
CA TRP A 98 -11.52 -2.32 -3.06
C TRP A 98 -12.57 -2.20 -1.96
N LYS A 99 -13.68 -2.93 -2.09
CA LYS A 99 -14.77 -2.92 -1.11
C LYS A 99 -15.31 -4.34 -0.81
N PRO A 100 -15.54 -4.69 0.46
CA PRO A 100 -15.08 -3.97 1.66
C PRO A 100 -13.56 -4.06 1.80
N THR A 101 -12.96 -3.32 2.72
CA THR A 101 -11.53 -3.49 3.06
C THR A 101 -11.31 -4.88 3.67
N LEU A 102 -10.17 -5.49 3.35
CA LEU A 102 -9.79 -6.79 3.89
C LEU A 102 -9.44 -6.68 5.37
N GLY A 103 -9.78 -7.74 6.11
CA GLY A 103 -9.39 -7.92 7.49
C GLY A 103 -7.90 -8.16 7.68
N LYS A 104 -7.46 -8.19 8.93
CA LYS A 104 -6.07 -8.45 9.33
C LYS A 104 -5.93 -9.86 9.87
N CYS A 105 -4.76 -10.46 9.68
CA CYS A 105 -4.44 -11.72 10.35
C CYS A 105 -3.75 -11.43 11.67
N VAL A 106 -4.28 -12.02 12.73
CA VAL A 106 -3.77 -11.87 14.09
C VAL A 106 -3.40 -13.23 14.63
N ASP A 107 -2.34 -13.29 15.43
CA ASP A 107 -1.93 -14.53 16.10
C ASP A 107 -3.07 -15.02 16.99
N LYS A 108 -3.32 -16.34 16.97
CA LYS A 108 -4.40 -16.95 17.78
C LYS A 108 -4.18 -16.72 19.28
N ASP A 109 -2.94 -16.56 19.71
CA ASP A 109 -2.54 -16.42 21.12
C ASP A 109 -2.65 -14.98 21.66
N LYS A 110 -2.88 -13.98 20.80
CA LYS A 110 -3.03 -12.56 21.21
C LYS A 110 -4.45 -12.19 21.63
N ILE A 111 -5.31 -13.18 21.91
CA ILE A 111 -6.72 -12.99 22.33
C ILE A 111 -6.91 -13.39 23.80
N THR A 112 -5.89 -13.92 24.46
CA THR A 112 -5.93 -14.31 25.87
C THR A 112 -5.18 -13.29 26.73
N THR A 113 -5.78 -12.11 26.91
CA THR A 113 -5.67 -11.29 28.13
C THR A 113 -6.71 -10.18 28.06
N ILE A 114 -7.92 -10.51 28.51
CA ILE A 114 -8.76 -9.55 29.23
C ILE A 114 -9.09 -10.28 30.53
N GLU A 115 -8.24 -10.09 31.54
CA GLU A 115 -8.64 -10.17 32.94
C GLU A 115 -8.77 -8.74 33.46
#